data_AF-A0A8G2BZ18-F1
#
_entry.id   AF-A0A8G2BZ18-F1
#
_cell.length_a   1.000
_cell.length_b   1.000
_cell.length_c   1.000
_cell.angle_alpha   90.00
_cell.angle_beta   90.00
_cell.angle_gamma   90.00
#
_symmetry.space_group_name_H-M   'P 1'
#
loop_
_entity.id
_entity.type
_entity.pdbx_description
1 polymer ?
#
loop_
_entity_poly.entity_id
_entity_poly.type
_entity_poly.pdbx_seq_one_letter_code
_entity_poly.pdbx_strand_id
1 'polypeptide(L)'
;MFFYLITFVSLIVLIKQKAERLSMNLKDKLEAESTSEPIVFLHMEGMFWKAYEQSAMRFVKEIKAYKLLKKHIKAIKKDVVSLGFPSGSLEDILSGREYIRENDKLVSFKVENVYTPEEFEEWKSQISLIEETSASESCQSQTISGLTTVERRVISQLMAFSVETASPIQCMMLVSNLQAQLKK
;
A
#
# COMPACT_ATOMS: atom_id res chain seq x y z
N MET A 1 -32.79 -17.21 9.50
CA MET A 1 -31.37 -17.13 9.92
C MET A 1 -30.44 -18.07 9.14
N PHE A 2 -30.90 -19.24 8.68
CA PHE A 2 -30.05 -20.19 7.92
C PHE A 2 -29.75 -19.80 6.46
N PHE A 3 -30.61 -19.02 5.80
CA PHE A 3 -30.40 -18.63 4.40
C PHE A 3 -29.18 -17.72 4.18
N TYR A 4 -28.89 -16.81 5.12
CA TYR A 4 -27.73 -15.92 5.03
C TYR A 4 -26.40 -16.67 5.16
N LEU A 5 -26.37 -17.74 5.95
CA LEU A 5 -25.15 -18.54 6.16
C LEU A 5 -24.83 -19.37 4.91
N ILE A 6 -25.86 -19.88 4.22
CA ILE A 6 -25.71 -20.67 2.99
C ILE A 6 -25.23 -19.81 1.82
N THR A 7 -25.75 -18.58 1.69
CA THR A 7 -25.28 -17.63 0.67
C THR A 7 -23.86 -17.16 0.95
N PHE A 8 -23.51 -16.93 2.22
CA PHE A 8 -22.17 -16.49 2.62
C PHE A 8 -21.11 -17.57 2.40
N VAL A 9 -21.40 -18.82 2.78
CA VAL A 9 -20.50 -19.96 2.52
C VAL A 9 -20.38 -20.21 1.02
N SER A 10 -21.47 -20.09 0.25
CA SER A 10 -21.42 -20.25 -1.20
C SER A 10 -20.62 -19.14 -1.88
N LEU A 11 -20.72 -17.89 -1.40
CA LEU A 11 -19.96 -16.76 -1.91
C LEU A 11 -18.46 -16.91 -1.59
N ILE A 12 -18.11 -17.34 -0.37
CA ILE A 12 -16.72 -17.65 0.00
C ILE A 12 -16.16 -18.80 -0.85
N VAL A 13 -16.95 -19.85 -1.09
CA VAL A 13 -16.55 -20.98 -1.94
C VAL A 13 -16.37 -20.54 -3.40
N LEU A 14 -17.24 -19.65 -3.90
CA LEU A 14 -17.16 -19.09 -5.24
C LEU A 14 -15.94 -18.16 -5.39
N ILE A 15 -15.66 -17.35 -4.37
CA ILE A 15 -14.47 -16.47 -4.29
C ILE A 15 -13.19 -17.32 -4.21
N LYS A 16 -13.18 -18.40 -3.42
CA LYS A 16 -12.07 -19.35 -3.36
C LYS A 16 -11.82 -20.06 -4.68
N GLN A 17 -12.87 -20.57 -5.34
CA GLN A 17 -12.75 -21.22 -6.65
C GLN A 17 -12.31 -20.23 -7.74
N LYS A 18 -12.70 -18.95 -7.65
CA LYS A 18 -12.28 -17.89 -8.58
C LYS A 18 -10.84 -17.42 -8.30
N ALA A 19 -10.38 -17.46 -7.04
CA ALA A 19 -9.03 -17.08 -6.64
C ALA A 19 -7.94 -18.10 -7.03
N GLU A 20 -8.27 -19.39 -7.15
CA GLU A 20 -7.33 -20.44 -7.60
C GLU A 20 -7.07 -20.43 -9.11
N ARG A 21 -7.91 -19.75 -9.90
CA ARG A 21 -7.79 -19.75 -11.37
C ARG A 21 -7.17 -18.45 -11.89
N LEU A 22 -5.85 -18.49 -12.05
CA LEU A 22 -5.02 -17.66 -12.95
C LEU A 22 -4.83 -16.19 -12.56
N SER A 23 -3.55 -15.78 -12.49
CA SER A 23 -3.02 -14.42 -12.74
C SER A 23 -4.09 -13.31 -12.80
N MET A 24 -4.61 -12.93 -11.63
CA MET A 24 -5.76 -12.04 -11.50
C MET A 24 -5.49 -10.71 -12.21
N ASN A 25 -6.22 -10.46 -13.30
CA ASN A 25 -6.11 -9.21 -14.03
C ASN A 25 -6.66 -8.10 -13.12
N LEU A 26 -6.11 -6.89 -13.18
CA LEU A 26 -6.54 -5.81 -12.28
C LEU A 26 -8.05 -5.54 -12.37
N LYS A 27 -8.67 -5.81 -13.52
CA LYS A 27 -10.13 -5.76 -13.71
C LYS A 27 -10.89 -6.70 -12.77
N ASP A 28 -10.42 -7.94 -12.60
CA ASP A 28 -11.06 -8.92 -11.72
C ASP A 28 -10.97 -8.53 -10.25
N LYS A 29 -9.86 -7.87 -9.86
CA LYS A 29 -9.68 -7.33 -8.50
C LYS A 29 -10.69 -6.21 -8.23
N LEU A 30 -10.90 -5.32 -9.20
CA LEU A 30 -11.88 -4.23 -9.10
C LEU A 30 -13.34 -4.73 -9.10
N GLU A 31 -13.64 -5.80 -9.84
CA GLU A 31 -14.97 -6.43 -9.80
C GLU A 31 -15.26 -7.08 -8.44
N ALA A 32 -14.27 -7.69 -7.80
CA ALA A 32 -14.43 -8.25 -6.45
C ALA A 32 -14.75 -7.16 -5.41
N GLU A 33 -14.16 -5.96 -5.58
CA GLU A 33 -14.43 -4.79 -4.74
C GLU A 33 -15.81 -4.15 -4.99
N SER A 34 -16.52 -4.52 -6.06
CA SER A 34 -17.89 -4.04 -6.31
C SER A 34 -18.93 -4.65 -5.36
N THR A 35 -18.51 -5.56 -4.49
CA THR A 35 -19.35 -6.12 -3.44
C THR A 35 -19.40 -5.13 -2.27
N SER A 36 -20.59 -4.70 -1.85
CA SER A 36 -20.82 -3.76 -0.72
C SER A 36 -20.38 -4.30 0.65
N GLU A 37 -19.69 -5.44 0.68
CA GLU A 37 -19.17 -6.01 1.91
C GLU A 37 -17.97 -5.19 2.40
N PRO A 38 -17.88 -4.90 3.72
CA PRO A 38 -16.79 -4.14 4.33
C PRO A 38 -15.54 -5.03 4.46
N ILE A 39 -14.98 -5.44 3.32
CA ILE A 39 -13.78 -6.26 3.23
C ILE A 39 -12.68 -5.45 2.57
N VAL A 40 -11.46 -5.57 3.09
CA VAL A 40 -10.26 -4.99 2.50
C VAL A 40 -9.43 -6.12 1.92
N PHE A 41 -9.05 -5.97 0.65
CA PHE A 41 -8.18 -6.91 -0.04
C PHE A 41 -6.77 -6.33 -0.18
N LEU A 42 -5.78 -7.13 0.23
CA LEU A 42 -4.36 -6.86 0.10
C LEU A 42 -3.74 -7.86 -0.87
N HIS A 43 -3.22 -7.37 -1.98
CA HIS A 43 -2.54 -8.15 -3.00
C HIS A 43 -1.02 -8.02 -2.85
N MET A 44 -0.31 -9.15 -2.86
CA MET A 44 1.14 -9.15 -2.84
C MET A 44 1.68 -8.81 -4.23
N GLU A 45 2.43 -7.72 -4.33
CA GLU A 45 3.10 -7.30 -5.56
C GLU A 45 4.59 -7.04 -5.30
N GLY A 46 5.43 -8.00 -5.69
CA GLY A 46 6.84 -8.00 -5.34
C GLY A 46 7.02 -8.12 -3.83
N MET A 47 7.62 -7.11 -3.21
CA MET A 47 7.86 -7.03 -1.77
C MET A 47 6.83 -6.15 -1.02
N PHE A 48 5.76 -5.71 -1.69
CA PHE A 48 4.78 -4.77 -1.13
C PHE A 48 3.36 -5.33 -1.18
N TRP A 49 2.65 -5.25 -0.04
CA TRP A 49 1.21 -5.48 -0.01
C TRP A 49 0.52 -4.25 -0.54
N LYS A 50 -0.44 -4.43 -1.46
CA LYS A 50 -1.19 -3.35 -2.07
C LYS A 50 -2.69 -3.52 -1.92
N ALA A 51 -3.36 -2.45 -1.54
CA ALA A 51 -4.82 -2.33 -1.63
C ALA A 51 -5.19 -1.37 -2.77
N TYR A 52 -6.32 -1.61 -3.41
CA TYR A 52 -6.84 -0.81 -4.52
C TYR A 52 -8.15 -0.13 -4.13
N GLU A 53 -8.47 0.99 -4.80
CA GLU A 53 -9.76 1.70 -4.74
C GLU A 53 -10.43 1.68 -3.35
N GLN A 54 -11.49 0.90 -3.16
CA GLN A 54 -12.28 0.89 -1.93
C GLN A 54 -11.51 0.25 -0.76
N SER A 55 -10.75 -0.81 -1.05
CA SER A 55 -9.84 -1.44 -0.07
C SER A 55 -8.81 -0.42 0.41
N ALA A 56 -8.29 0.42 -0.49
CA ALA A 56 -7.34 1.47 -0.15
C ALA A 56 -7.97 2.55 0.75
N MET A 57 -9.20 2.97 0.44
CA MET A 57 -9.91 3.96 1.27
C MET A 57 -10.15 3.44 2.70
N ARG A 58 -10.71 2.24 2.81
CA ARG A 58 -11.02 1.59 4.10
C ARG A 58 -9.78 1.44 4.96
N PHE A 59 -8.68 0.99 4.35
CA PHE A 59 -7.41 0.85 5.04
C PHE A 59 -6.90 2.18 5.62
N VAL A 60 -6.94 3.27 4.84
CA VAL A 60 -6.47 4.59 5.31
C VAL A 60 -7.35 5.14 6.42
N LYS A 61 -8.68 4.95 6.33
CA LYS A 61 -9.63 5.45 7.33
C LYS A 61 -9.61 4.65 8.64
N GLU A 62 -9.46 3.32 8.56
CA GLU A 62 -9.70 2.45 9.72
C GLU A 62 -8.45 1.81 10.31
N ILE A 63 -7.33 1.78 9.57
CA ILE A 63 -6.12 1.05 10.00
C ILE A 63 -4.97 2.01 10.20
N LYS A 64 -4.48 2.58 9.10
CA LYS A 64 -3.29 3.42 9.14
C LYS A 64 -3.23 4.30 7.91
N ALA A 65 -3.00 5.59 8.12
CA ALA A 65 -2.78 6.53 7.05
C ALA A 65 -1.44 6.24 6.35
N TYR A 66 -1.52 5.72 5.12
CA TYR A 66 -0.40 5.58 4.20
C TYR A 66 -0.54 6.53 3.02
N LYS A 67 0.58 6.78 2.33
CA LYS A 67 0.59 7.58 1.11
C LYS A 67 -0.18 6.86 0.01
N LEU A 68 -1.21 7.54 -0.51
CA LEU A 68 -2.02 7.09 -1.63
C LEU A 68 -1.33 7.42 -2.96
N LEU A 69 -1.48 6.52 -3.92
CA LEU A 69 -0.94 6.63 -5.28
C LEU A 69 -2.11 6.52 -6.26
N LYS A 70 -2.50 7.63 -6.88
CA LYS A 70 -3.49 7.66 -7.97
C LYS A 70 -2.76 7.62 -9.30
N LYS A 71 -2.95 6.54 -10.05
CA LYS A 71 -2.34 6.32 -11.36
C LYS A 71 -3.39 6.09 -12.43
N HIS A 72 -3.20 6.70 -13.59
CA HIS A 72 -4.03 6.42 -14.76
C HIS A 72 -3.56 5.15 -15.46
N ILE A 73 -4.40 4.10 -15.48
CA ILE A 73 -4.02 2.81 -16.05
C ILE A 73 -4.51 2.72 -17.49
N LYS A 74 -3.60 2.85 -18.46
CA LYS A 74 -3.90 2.82 -19.90
C LYS A 74 -4.69 1.58 -20.35
N ALA A 75 -4.42 0.42 -19.73
CA ALA A 75 -5.10 -0.84 -20.03
C ALA A 75 -6.60 -0.83 -19.67
N ILE A 76 -6.99 -0.01 -18.70
CA ILE A 76 -8.37 0.09 -18.18
C ILE A 76 -8.99 1.46 -18.50
N LYS A 77 -8.18 2.42 -19.01
CA LYS A 77 -8.57 3.80 -19.30
C LYS A 77 -9.27 4.49 -18.12
N LYS A 78 -8.85 4.13 -16.91
CA LYS A 78 -9.43 4.61 -15.65
C LYS A 78 -8.33 4.97 -14.67
N ASP A 79 -8.59 5.98 -13.86
CA ASP A 79 -7.77 6.31 -12.70
C ASP A 79 -7.98 5.28 -11.62
N VAL A 80 -6.88 4.68 -11.17
CA VAL A 80 -6.87 3.72 -10.08
C VAL A 80 -6.05 4.28 -8.93
N VAL A 81 -6.68 4.35 -7.76
CA VAL A 81 -6.02 4.66 -6.50
C VAL A 81 -5.52 3.37 -5.89
N SER A 82 -4.28 3.38 -5.43
CA SER A 82 -3.67 2.28 -4.71
C SER A 82 -2.90 2.81 -3.51
N LEU A 83 -2.74 1.96 -2.51
CA LEU A 83 -1.74 2.14 -1.46
C LEU A 83 -0.94 0.87 -1.33
N GLY A 84 0.26 0.98 -0.77
CA GLY A 84 1.01 -0.20 -0.39
C GLY A 84 2.00 0.04 0.72
N PHE A 85 2.39 -1.05 1.37
CA PHE A 85 3.36 -1.07 2.45
C PHE A 85 4.26 -2.32 2.36
N PRO A 86 5.47 -2.29 2.94
CA PRO A 86 6.41 -3.41 2.88
C PRO A 86 5.83 -4.69 3.51
N SER A 87 6.18 -5.85 2.97
CA SER A 87 5.69 -7.15 3.45
C SER A 87 5.97 -7.39 4.94
N GLY A 88 7.13 -6.97 5.43
CA GLY A 88 7.53 -7.12 6.83
C GLY A 88 6.70 -6.32 7.83
N SER A 89 5.91 -5.34 7.37
CA SER A 89 5.04 -4.55 8.25
C SER A 89 3.62 -5.11 8.39
N LEU A 90 3.26 -6.18 7.65
CA LEU A 90 1.90 -6.71 7.63
C LEU A 90 1.42 -7.12 9.03
N GLU A 91 2.25 -7.86 9.76
CA GLU A 91 1.91 -8.41 11.08
C GLU A 91 1.72 -7.29 12.10
N ASP A 92 2.58 -6.27 12.09
CA ASP A 92 2.46 -5.10 12.97
C ASP A 92 1.20 -4.28 12.67
N ILE A 93 0.90 -4.07 11.38
CA ILE A 93 -0.26 -3.28 10.91
C ILE A 93 -1.57 -3.97 11.25
N LEU A 94 -1.63 -5.29 11.07
CA LEU A 94 -2.82 -6.10 11.34
C LEU A 94 -2.83 -6.67 12.76
N SER A 95 -1.87 -6.28 13.61
CA SER A 95 -1.78 -6.75 14.98
C SER A 95 -3.07 -6.42 15.73
N GLY A 96 -3.70 -7.45 16.30
CA GLY A 96 -5.00 -7.32 16.98
C GLY A 96 -6.23 -7.39 16.06
N ARG A 97 -6.08 -7.72 14.77
CA ARG A 97 -7.21 -7.92 13.85
C ARG A 97 -7.23 -9.35 13.30
N GLU A 98 -8.43 -9.89 13.15
CA GLU A 98 -8.62 -11.15 12.44
C GLU A 98 -8.54 -10.91 10.93
N TYR A 99 -7.61 -11.61 10.28
CA TYR A 99 -7.47 -11.60 8.83
C TYR A 99 -7.40 -13.01 8.28
N ILE A 100 -7.89 -13.17 7.06
CA ILE A 100 -7.90 -14.42 6.32
C ILE A 100 -6.81 -14.34 5.25
N ARG A 101 -5.82 -15.22 5.35
CA ARG A 101 -4.85 -15.42 4.27
C ARG A 101 -5.45 -16.44 3.29
N GLU A 102 -6.01 -15.94 2.19
CA GLU A 102 -6.57 -16.79 1.13
C GLU A 102 -5.45 -17.56 0.41
N ASN A 103 -4.32 -16.90 0.15
CA ASN A 103 -3.12 -17.49 -0.41
C ASN A 103 -1.90 -16.57 -0.21
N ASP A 104 -0.70 -17.00 -0.62
CA ASP A 104 0.55 -16.23 -0.42
C ASP A 104 0.54 -14.83 -1.07
N LYS A 105 -0.42 -14.58 -1.97
CA LYS A 105 -0.55 -13.32 -2.71
C LYS A 105 -1.82 -12.54 -2.39
N LEU A 106 -2.69 -13.03 -1.51
CA LEU A 106 -3.93 -12.38 -1.15
C LEU A 106 -4.23 -12.56 0.33
N VAL A 107 -4.40 -11.42 1.00
CA VAL A 107 -4.92 -11.33 2.35
C VAL A 107 -6.20 -10.51 2.31
N SER A 108 -7.24 -10.99 2.99
CA SER A 108 -8.50 -10.29 3.16
C SER A 108 -8.82 -10.15 4.64
N PHE A 109 -9.45 -9.05 5.02
CA PHE A 109 -9.96 -8.89 6.38
C PHE A 109 -11.17 -7.97 6.38
N LYS A 110 -12.02 -8.15 7.40
CA LYS A 110 -13.23 -7.37 7.55
C LYS A 110 -12.94 -6.09 8.30
N VAL A 111 -13.60 -5.01 7.88
CA VAL A 111 -13.62 -3.73 8.58
C VAL A 111 -15.00 -3.46 9.17
N GLU A 112 -15.06 -2.57 10.15
CA GLU A 112 -16.30 -2.32 10.89
C GLU A 112 -17.22 -1.37 10.13
N ASN A 113 -16.63 -0.42 9.40
CA ASN A 113 -17.39 0.60 8.70
C ASN A 113 -17.71 0.19 7.26
N VAL A 114 -18.96 0.42 6.87
CA VAL A 114 -19.41 0.32 5.49
C VAL A 114 -19.40 1.73 4.93
N TYR A 115 -18.73 1.91 3.79
CA TYR A 115 -18.72 3.17 3.06
C TYR A 115 -19.56 3.06 1.80
N THR A 116 -20.34 4.09 1.51
CA THR A 116 -21.15 4.15 0.29
C THR A 116 -20.27 4.53 -0.91
N PRO A 117 -20.66 4.16 -2.15
CA PRO A 117 -19.90 4.53 -3.34
C PRO A 117 -19.75 6.05 -3.51
N GLU A 118 -20.70 6.85 -3.02
CA GLU A 118 -20.62 8.31 -3.05
C GLU A 118 -19.48 8.84 -2.18
N GLU A 119 -19.34 8.32 -0.96
CA GLU A 119 -18.23 8.67 -0.05
C GLU A 119 -16.87 8.30 -0.66
N PHE A 120 -16.84 7.20 -1.40
CA PHE A 120 -15.64 6.77 -2.11
C PHE A 120 -15.26 7.72 -3.24
N GLU A 121 -16.21 8.15 -4.07
CA GLU A 121 -15.94 9.10 -5.16
C GLU A 121 -15.52 10.47 -4.61
N GLU A 122 -16.17 10.94 -3.54
CA GLU A 122 -15.76 12.19 -2.87
C GLU A 122 -14.31 12.08 -2.35
N TRP A 123 -13.98 11.00 -1.64
CA TRP A 123 -12.61 10.75 -1.19
C TRP A 123 -11.62 10.66 -2.36
N LYS A 124 -11.98 9.96 -3.43
CA LYS A 124 -11.14 9.78 -4.62
C LYS A 124 -10.90 11.09 -5.38
N SER A 125 -11.84 12.03 -5.33
CA SER A 125 -11.71 13.37 -5.92
C SER A 125 -10.66 14.22 -5.20
N GLN A 126 -10.45 13.99 -3.90
CA GLN A 126 -9.47 14.71 -3.08
C GLN A 126 -8.03 14.25 -3.33
N ILE A 127 -7.83 13.10 -4.00
CA ILE A 127 -6.51 12.53 -4.27
C ILE A 127 -5.96 13.09 -5.58
N SER A 128 -4.82 13.77 -5.50
CA SER A 128 -4.08 14.28 -6.66
C SER A 128 -3.58 13.15 -7.55
N LEU A 129 -3.79 13.30 -8.86
CA LEU A 129 -3.32 12.35 -9.86
C LEU A 129 -1.79 12.47 -10.01
N ILE A 130 -1.08 11.36 -9.89
CA ILE A 130 0.36 11.32 -10.16
C ILE A 130 0.50 11.06 -11.65
N GLU A 131 0.69 12.13 -12.43
CA GLU A 131 1.05 12.00 -13.84
C GLU A 131 2.46 11.43 -13.91
N GLU A 132 2.60 10.26 -14.54
CA GLU A 132 3.90 9.68 -14.86
C GLU A 132 4.57 10.55 -15.93
N THR A 133 5.18 11.66 -15.51
CA THR A 133 6.23 12.28 -16.30
C THR A 133 7.50 11.46 -16.08
N SER A 134 8.06 11.04 -17.20
CA SER A 134 9.29 10.27 -17.40
C SER A 134 10.36 10.46 -16.34
N ALA A 135 11.06 9.37 -16.04
CA ALA A 135 12.27 9.34 -15.22
C ALA A 135 13.27 10.45 -15.62
N SER A 136 13.33 11.51 -14.81
CA SER A 136 14.49 12.39 -14.61
C SER A 136 14.12 13.40 -13.53
N GLU A 137 14.87 13.35 -12.43
CA GLU A 137 15.18 14.43 -11.49
C GLU A 137 14.14 15.56 -11.31
N SER A 138 13.53 15.61 -10.13
CA SER A 138 13.51 16.87 -9.39
C SER A 138 13.24 16.63 -7.90
N CYS A 139 14.32 16.80 -7.14
CA CYS A 139 14.25 17.31 -5.79
C CYS A 139 13.47 18.64 -5.81
N GLN A 140 12.47 18.79 -4.96
CA GLN A 140 12.27 20.04 -4.24
C GLN A 140 11.34 19.89 -3.03
N SER A 141 11.96 20.08 -1.87
CA SER A 141 11.42 20.73 -0.68
C SER A 141 10.06 20.28 -0.16
N GLN A 142 10.06 19.17 0.56
CA GLN A 142 9.43 19.24 1.88
C GLN A 142 10.48 19.74 2.86
N THR A 143 10.42 21.05 3.18
CA THR A 143 11.11 21.61 4.33
C THR A 143 10.60 20.85 5.56
N ILE A 144 11.36 19.85 6.03
CA ILE A 144 11.07 19.14 7.27
C ILE A 144 11.35 20.11 8.42
N SER A 145 10.35 20.93 8.77
CA SER A 145 10.41 21.94 9.84
C SER A 145 10.48 21.35 11.26
N GLY A 146 10.84 20.06 11.42
CA GLY A 146 11.00 19.40 12.72
C GLY A 146 12.33 18.67 12.91
N LEU A 147 13.26 18.77 11.95
CA LEU A 147 14.46 17.95 11.97
C LEU A 147 15.59 18.58 12.81
N THR A 148 16.18 17.80 13.71
CA THR A 148 17.33 18.20 14.53
C THR A 148 18.56 18.47 13.66
N THR A 149 19.50 19.28 14.16
CA THR A 149 20.75 19.60 13.44
C THR A 149 21.54 18.34 13.07
N VAL A 150 21.45 17.28 13.87
CA VAL A 150 22.14 15.99 13.64
C VAL A 150 21.56 15.27 12.44
N GLU A 151 20.23 15.14 12.40
CA GLU A 151 19.53 14.49 11.29
C GLU A 151 19.73 15.23 9.96
N ARG A 152 19.77 16.58 9.96
CA ARG A 152 20.11 17.35 8.74
C ARG A 152 21.51 17.02 8.23
N ARG A 153 22.48 16.88 9.14
CA ARG A 153 23.86 16.51 8.80
C ARG A 153 23.92 15.12 8.17
N VAL A 154 23.20 14.16 8.73
CA VAL A 154 23.11 12.79 8.21
C VAL A 154 22.51 12.78 6.79
N ILE A 155 21.43 13.54 6.57
CA ILE A 155 20.82 13.65 5.23
C ILE A 155 21.81 14.27 4.23
N SER A 156 22.52 15.35 4.60
CA SER A 156 23.54 15.94 3.72
C SER A 156 24.66 14.96 3.37
N GLN A 157 25.10 14.14 4.32
CA GLN A 157 26.11 13.10 4.07
C GLN A 157 25.59 12.01 3.12
N LEU A 158 24.32 11.61 3.26
CA LEU A 158 23.70 10.61 2.39
C LEU A 158 23.54 11.13 0.96
N MET A 159 23.14 12.40 0.79
CA MET A 159 23.03 13.03 -0.54
C MET A 159 24.38 13.21 -1.24
N ALA A 160 25.45 13.44 -0.48
CA ALA A 160 26.80 13.62 -1.04
C ALA A 160 27.52 12.30 -1.38
N PHE A 161 27.00 11.15 -0.93
CA PHE A 161 27.66 9.87 -1.09
C PHE A 161 27.22 9.13 -2.36
N SER A 162 28.15 8.92 -3.29
CA SER A 162 27.90 8.16 -4.51
C SER A 162 28.13 6.66 -4.30
N VAL A 163 27.05 5.89 -4.21
CA VAL A 163 27.11 4.42 -4.01
C VAL A 163 27.75 3.70 -5.19
N GLU A 164 27.58 4.22 -6.42
CA GLU A 164 28.07 3.59 -7.66
C GLU A 164 29.60 3.49 -7.73
N THR A 165 30.31 4.44 -7.09
CA THR A 165 31.78 4.52 -7.11
C THR A 165 32.40 4.15 -5.78
N ALA A 166 31.60 3.96 -4.74
CA ALA A 166 32.08 3.64 -3.41
C ALA A 166 32.48 2.16 -3.28
N SER A 167 33.62 1.92 -2.62
CA SER A 167 34.02 0.55 -2.27
C SER A 167 33.12 -0.02 -1.16
N PRO A 168 32.98 -1.36 -1.07
CA PRO A 168 32.19 -1.99 0.00
C PRO A 168 32.60 -1.56 1.42
N ILE A 169 33.89 -1.34 1.64
CA ILE A 169 34.41 -0.86 2.93
C ILE A 169 33.95 0.57 3.21
N GLN A 170 33.91 1.44 2.19
CA GLN A 170 33.43 2.82 2.37
C GLN A 170 31.93 2.87 2.64
N CYS A 171 31.13 2.02 2.00
CA CYS A 171 29.71 1.88 2.33
C CYS A 171 29.53 1.45 3.80
N MET A 172 30.28 0.45 4.25
CA MET A 172 30.23 -0.02 5.64
C MET A 172 30.65 1.07 6.64
N MET A 173 31.69 1.83 6.32
CA MET A 173 32.19 2.92 7.16
C MET A 173 31.18 4.08 7.25
N LEU A 174 30.51 4.41 6.13
CA LEU A 174 29.46 5.42 6.11
C LEU A 174 28.31 5.00 7.02
N VAL A 175 27.79 3.78 6.86
CA VAL A 175 26.65 3.28 7.68
C VAL A 175 26.99 3.30 9.16
N SER A 176 28.19 2.83 9.54
CA SER A 176 28.67 2.87 10.93
C SER A 176 28.70 4.30 11.48
N ASN A 177 29.19 5.27 10.69
CA ASN A 177 29.28 6.67 11.10
C ASN A 177 27.88 7.31 11.27
N LEU A 178 26.95 7.06 10.35
CA LEU A 178 25.58 7.55 10.44
C LEU A 178 24.86 6.98 11.67
N GLN A 179 25.04 5.69 11.96
CA GLN A 179 24.48 5.05 13.15
C GLN A 179 25.04 5.62 14.45
N ALA A 180 26.33 5.93 14.51
CA ALA A 180 26.96 6.56 15.68
C ALA A 180 26.42 7.97 15.94
N GLN A 181 26.08 8.72 14.88
CA GLN A 181 25.49 10.06 15.03
C GLN A 181 24.03 10.03 15.49
N LEU A 182 23.27 8.98 15.15
CA LEU A 182 21.85 8.86 15.47
C LEU A 182 21.56 8.16 16.81
N LYS A 183 22.50 7.34 17.32
CA LYS A 183 22.41 6.75 18.66
C LYS A 183 22.77 7.81 19.70
N LYS A 184 21.75 8.42 20.32
CA LYS A 184 21.88 9.11 21.60
C LYS A 184 21.90 8.10 22.74
#